data_AF-A0A7C5W552-F1
#
_entry.id   AF-A0A7C5W552-F1
#
_cell.length_a   1.000
_cell.length_b   1.000
_cell.length_c   1.000
_cell.angle_alpha   90.00
_cell.angle_beta   90.00
_cell.angle_gamma   90.00
#
_symmetry.space_group_name_H-M   'P 1'
#
loop_
_entity.id
_entity.type
_entity.pdbx_description
1 polymer ?
#
loop_
_entity_poly.entity_id
_entity_poly.type
_entity_poly.pdbx_seq_one_letter_code
_entity_poly.pdbx_strand_id
1 'polypeptide(L)'
;LRDDESFEAALQASETGHLVLGAMHASSAGQSITRMLDLFPTERHHQIRTLLQFNLKAVIVQKLVRGTTKEAPLLPAVEVMFSNPTIRKLIREGDEEKIIDVIQASRELGMQTMNQSLEMLVASGLITEKSALEASPNPEALRMTLSGIRFQSDRGGIVG
;
A
#
# COMPACT_ATOMS: atom_id res chain seq x y z
N LEU A 1 8.30 -6.03 14.01
CA LEU A 1 8.50 -7.31 13.29
C LEU A 1 9.84 -7.22 12.57
N ARG A 2 10.91 -7.77 13.16
CA ARG A 2 12.30 -7.56 12.71
C ARG A 2 13.07 -8.85 12.47
N ASP A 3 12.56 -9.94 13.00
CA ASP A 3 13.09 -11.29 12.92
C ASP A 3 11.94 -12.25 12.61
N ASP A 4 12.31 -13.43 12.14
CA ASP A 4 11.41 -14.52 11.79
C ASP A 4 10.61 -15.01 13.01
N GLU A 5 11.26 -15.16 14.17
CA GLU A 5 10.63 -15.61 15.42
C GLU A 5 9.44 -14.73 15.83
N SER A 6 9.64 -13.41 15.90
CA SER A 6 8.59 -12.45 16.23
C SER A 6 7.48 -12.44 15.19
N PHE A 7 7.83 -12.65 13.91
CA PHE A 7 6.85 -12.68 12.82
C PHE A 7 6.00 -13.94 12.85
N GLU A 8 6.60 -15.10 13.14
CA GLU A 8 5.88 -16.35 13.31
C GLU A 8 4.91 -16.28 14.49
N ALA A 9 5.35 -15.77 15.64
CA ALA A 9 4.48 -15.59 16.80
C ALA A 9 3.27 -14.70 16.46
N ALA A 10 3.49 -13.62 15.71
CA ALA A 10 2.43 -12.74 15.22
C ALA A 10 1.46 -13.45 14.25
N LEU A 11 1.97 -14.28 13.34
CA LEU A 11 1.14 -15.06 12.42
C LEU A 11 0.30 -16.10 13.16
N GLN A 12 0.88 -16.83 14.11
CA GLN A 12 0.17 -17.84 14.92
C GLN A 12 -0.94 -17.20 15.77
N ALA A 13 -0.67 -16.05 16.39
CA ALA A 13 -1.69 -15.31 17.14
C ALA A 13 -2.84 -14.86 16.23
N SER A 14 -2.52 -14.39 15.01
CA SER A 14 -3.53 -14.02 14.00
C SER A 14 -4.36 -15.21 13.51
N GLU A 15 -3.72 -16.36 13.29
CA GLU A 15 -4.38 -17.61 12.87
C GLU A 15 -5.38 -18.13 13.91
N THR A 16 -5.07 -17.95 15.20
CA THR A 16 -5.95 -18.31 16.33
C THR A 16 -7.04 -17.27 16.61
N GLY A 17 -7.17 -16.23 15.78
CA GLY A 17 -8.26 -15.26 15.83
C GLY A 17 -7.97 -13.95 16.58
N HIS A 18 -6.72 -13.71 17.00
CA HIS A 18 -6.35 -12.45 17.65
C HIS A 18 -6.09 -11.34 16.63
N LEU A 19 -6.46 -10.10 16.96
CA LEU A 19 -6.02 -8.93 16.21
C LEU A 19 -4.57 -8.64 16.55
N VAL A 20 -3.70 -8.78 15.56
CA VAL A 20 -2.26 -8.49 15.69
C VAL A 20 -1.92 -7.23 14.90
N LEU A 21 -1.28 -6.27 15.56
CA LEU A 21 -0.76 -5.05 14.94
C LEU A 21 0.76 -5.11 14.94
N GLY A 22 1.35 -4.87 13.77
CA GLY A 22 2.80 -4.87 13.58
C GLY A 22 3.24 -3.65 12.78
N ALA A 23 4.47 -3.22 13.02
CA ALA A 23 5.13 -2.19 12.23
C ALA A 23 6.46 -2.72 11.67
N MET A 24 6.75 -2.29 10.45
CA MET A 24 8.02 -2.53 9.76
C MET A 24 8.34 -1.36 8.83
N HIS A 25 9.57 -1.30 8.34
CA HIS A 25 9.99 -0.28 7.39
C HIS A 25 9.72 -0.76 5.96
N ALA A 26 8.82 -0.07 5.26
CA ALA A 26 8.53 -0.29 3.85
C ALA A 26 7.97 1.00 3.22
N SER A 27 8.20 1.16 1.92
CA SER A 27 7.78 2.32 1.13
C SER A 27 6.46 2.12 0.36
N SER A 28 5.95 0.88 0.29
CA SER A 28 4.65 0.53 -0.30
C SER A 28 4.07 -0.74 0.32
N ALA A 29 2.78 -1.00 0.09
CA ALA A 29 2.11 -2.19 0.56
C ALA A 29 2.69 -3.47 -0.05
N GLY A 30 2.99 -3.45 -1.36
CA GLY A 30 3.67 -4.55 -2.05
C GLY A 30 5.06 -4.82 -1.46
N GLN A 31 5.88 -3.77 -1.28
CA GLN A 31 7.19 -3.91 -0.66
C GLN A 31 7.09 -4.44 0.78
N SER A 32 6.05 -4.06 1.53
CA SER A 32 5.83 -4.57 2.89
C SER A 32 5.73 -6.10 2.89
N ILE A 33 4.99 -6.68 1.92
CA ILE A 33 4.86 -8.14 1.79
C ILE A 33 6.20 -8.77 1.41
N THR A 34 6.94 -8.21 0.45
CA THR A 34 8.29 -8.68 0.10
C THR A 34 9.19 -8.71 1.34
N ARG A 35 9.21 -7.64 2.14
CA ARG A 35 10.00 -7.54 3.36
C ARG A 35 9.58 -8.54 4.44
N MET A 36 8.31 -8.93 4.51
CA MET A 36 7.85 -9.99 5.40
C MET A 36 8.40 -11.35 4.98
N LEU A 37 8.50 -11.61 3.67
CA LEU A 37 9.05 -12.84 3.12
C LEU A 37 10.57 -12.92 3.28
N ASP A 38 11.27 -11.79 3.13
CA ASP A 38 12.73 -11.68 3.27
C ASP A 38 13.24 -12.05 4.68
N LEU A 39 12.35 -12.11 5.69
CA LEU A 39 12.70 -12.62 7.02
C LEU A 39 12.96 -14.13 7.03
N PHE A 40 12.51 -14.84 6.01
CA PHE A 40 12.54 -16.30 5.94
C PHE A 40 13.41 -16.80 4.78
N PRO A 41 14.02 -18.00 4.92
CA PRO A 41 14.63 -18.71 3.80
C PRO A 41 13.63 -18.96 2.65
N THR A 42 14.12 -18.93 1.41
CA THR A 42 13.32 -19.04 0.18
C THR A 42 12.45 -20.29 0.14
N GLU A 43 12.93 -21.39 0.72
CA GLU A 43 12.22 -22.68 0.81
C GLU A 43 10.91 -22.56 1.59
N ARG A 44 10.84 -21.60 2.53
CA ARG A 44 9.67 -21.34 3.36
C ARG A 44 8.72 -20.29 2.76
N HIS A 45 9.12 -19.59 1.71
CA HIS A 45 8.32 -18.49 1.15
C HIS A 45 6.91 -18.94 0.74
N HIS A 46 6.78 -20.12 0.12
CA HIS A 46 5.46 -20.66 -0.24
C HIS A 46 4.54 -20.86 0.97
N GLN A 47 5.10 -21.37 2.08
CA GLN A 47 4.35 -21.55 3.33
C GLN A 47 3.93 -20.19 3.91
N ILE A 48 4.85 -19.23 3.99
CA ILE A 48 4.57 -17.89 4.55
C ILE A 48 3.54 -17.15 3.69
N ARG A 49 3.63 -17.23 2.36
CA ARG A 49 2.63 -16.67 1.43
C ARG A 49 1.23 -17.21 1.70
N THR A 50 1.12 -18.51 1.94
CA THR A 50 -0.14 -19.16 2.28
C THR A 50 -0.72 -18.60 3.59
N LEU A 51 0.10 -18.46 4.63
CA LEU A 51 -0.33 -17.89 5.91
C LEU A 51 -0.76 -16.42 5.75
N LEU A 52 0.02 -15.61 5.02
CA LEU A 52 -0.31 -14.21 4.75
C LEU A 52 -1.63 -14.06 4.01
N GLN A 53 -1.92 -14.93 3.03
CA GLN A 53 -3.18 -14.91 2.29
C GLN A 53 -4.41 -14.94 3.22
N PHE A 54 -4.37 -15.77 4.27
CA PHE A 54 -5.50 -15.94 5.20
C PHE A 54 -5.50 -14.90 6.33
N ASN A 55 -4.32 -14.59 6.86
CA ASN A 55 -4.17 -13.85 8.11
C ASN A 55 -3.93 -12.34 7.91
N LEU A 56 -3.34 -11.91 6.79
CA LEU A 56 -3.14 -10.48 6.52
C LEU A 56 -4.50 -9.83 6.21
N LYS A 57 -4.85 -8.77 6.95
CA LYS A 57 -6.11 -8.03 6.73
C LYS A 57 -5.91 -6.72 5.99
N ALA A 58 -4.88 -5.96 6.35
CA ALA A 58 -4.58 -4.67 5.76
C ALA A 58 -3.09 -4.35 5.87
N VAL A 59 -2.62 -3.49 4.97
CA VAL A 59 -1.33 -2.82 5.08
C VAL A 59 -1.57 -1.32 4.92
N ILE A 60 -1.00 -0.55 5.85
CA ILE A 60 -1.10 0.91 5.85
C ILE A 60 0.33 1.44 5.82
N VAL A 61 0.67 2.15 4.75
CA VAL A 61 1.99 2.81 4.61
C VAL A 61 1.82 4.29 4.77
N GLN A 62 2.63 4.91 5.63
CA GLN A 62 2.50 6.32 5.99
C GLN A 62 3.78 7.08 5.68
N LYS A 63 3.64 8.30 5.17
CA LYS A 63 4.73 9.24 4.98
C LYS A 63 4.29 10.60 5.49
N LEU A 64 5.10 11.21 6.35
CA LEU A 64 4.85 12.57 6.83
C LEU A 64 5.34 13.57 5.79
N VAL A 65 4.45 14.47 5.39
CA VAL A 65 4.69 15.49 4.36
C VAL A 65 4.53 16.86 4.98
N ARG A 66 5.32 17.82 4.52
CA ARG A 66 5.26 19.20 5.02
C ARG A 66 3.91 19.84 4.69
N GLY A 67 3.23 20.32 5.71
CA GLY A 67 1.97 21.06 5.58
C GLY A 67 2.19 22.53 5.22
N THR A 68 1.09 23.19 4.86
CA THR A 68 1.07 24.62 4.51
C THR A 68 0.97 25.55 5.74
N THR A 69 0.52 25.02 6.89
CA THR A 69 0.25 25.81 8.10
C THR A 69 1.23 25.48 9.24
N LYS A 70 1.34 26.39 10.22
CA LYS A 70 2.18 26.17 11.41
C LYS A 70 1.50 25.25 12.43
N GLU A 71 0.17 25.19 12.40
CA GLU A 71 -0.66 24.35 13.24
C GLU A 71 -0.60 22.88 12.80
N ALA A 72 -0.43 22.64 11.50
CA ALA A 72 -0.25 21.31 10.91
C ALA A 72 1.07 21.25 10.09
N PRO A 73 2.24 21.34 10.75
CA PRO A 73 3.52 21.41 10.05
C PRO A 73 3.86 20.10 9.31
N LEU A 74 3.30 18.99 9.76
CA LEU A 74 3.42 17.68 9.12
C LEU A 74 2.04 17.03 9.03
N LEU A 75 1.73 16.49 7.85
CA LEU A 75 0.50 15.77 7.56
C LEU A 75 0.82 14.37 7.05
N PRO A 76 0.06 13.34 7.46
CA PRO A 76 0.26 11.99 6.96
C PRO A 76 -0.35 11.83 5.56
N ALA A 77 0.49 11.51 4.59
CA ALA A 77 0.06 10.87 3.35
C ALA A 77 0.06 9.34 3.57
N VAL A 78 -1.01 8.67 3.15
CA VAL A 78 -1.25 7.28 3.52
C VAL A 78 -1.63 6.44 2.31
N GLU A 79 -0.94 5.33 2.10
CA GLU A 79 -1.39 4.25 1.22
C GLU A 79 -2.13 3.20 2.05
N VAL A 80 -3.29 2.76 1.56
CA VAL A 80 -4.16 1.80 2.25
C VAL A 80 -4.44 0.64 1.31
N MET A 81 -4.05 -0.56 1.74
CA MET A 81 -4.36 -1.81 1.08
C MET A 81 -5.19 -2.69 2.01
N PHE A 82 -6.32 -3.21 1.53
CA PHE A 82 -7.04 -4.29 2.20
C PHE A 82 -6.83 -5.61 1.46
N SER A 83 -6.80 -6.72 2.19
CA SER A 83 -6.68 -8.05 1.60
C SER A 83 -8.01 -8.50 1.00
N ASN A 84 -8.28 -8.13 -0.25
CA ASN A 84 -9.38 -8.64 -1.05
C ASN A 84 -8.97 -9.95 -1.79
N PRO A 85 -9.88 -10.66 -2.48
CA PRO A 85 -9.55 -11.89 -3.21
C PRO A 85 -8.43 -11.71 -4.26
N THR A 86 -8.36 -10.56 -4.93
CA THR A 86 -7.33 -10.27 -5.94
C THR A 86 -5.96 -10.10 -5.29
N ILE A 87 -5.86 -9.34 -4.19
CA ILE A 87 -4.62 -9.18 -3.42
C ILE A 87 -4.14 -10.53 -2.89
N ARG A 88 -5.05 -11.34 -2.33
CA ARG A 88 -4.75 -12.71 -1.88
C ARG A 88 -4.14 -13.56 -2.99
N LYS A 89 -4.69 -13.47 -4.20
CA LYS A 89 -4.17 -14.17 -5.38
C LYS A 89 -2.75 -13.71 -5.73
N LEU A 90 -2.51 -12.40 -5.78
CA LEU A 90 -1.19 -11.83 -6.08
C LEU A 90 -0.12 -12.25 -5.05
N ILE A 91 -0.46 -12.24 -3.76
CA ILE A 91 0.43 -12.73 -2.69
C ILE A 91 0.78 -14.21 -2.86
N ARG A 92 -0.17 -15.03 -3.31
CA ARG A 92 0.10 -16.45 -3.57
C ARG A 92 1.01 -16.66 -4.78
N GLU A 93 0.84 -15.83 -5.81
CA GLU A 93 1.55 -15.94 -7.08
C GLU A 93 2.94 -15.28 -7.07
N GLY A 94 3.24 -14.42 -6.09
CA GLY A 94 4.51 -13.68 -6.06
C GLY A 94 4.53 -12.41 -6.88
N ASP A 95 3.36 -11.89 -7.22
CA ASP A 95 3.19 -10.73 -8.08
C ASP A 95 2.96 -9.45 -7.23
N GLU A 96 3.78 -9.23 -6.20
CA GLU A 96 3.67 -8.08 -5.29
C GLU A 96 3.69 -6.72 -6.02
N GLU A 97 4.36 -6.64 -7.17
CA GLU A 97 4.46 -5.42 -7.98
C GLU A 97 3.10 -4.97 -8.52
N LYS A 98 2.19 -5.92 -8.82
CA LYS A 98 0.84 -5.63 -9.36
C LYS A 98 -0.17 -5.21 -8.29
N ILE A 99 0.20 -5.28 -7.01
CA ILE A 99 -0.68 -4.89 -5.91
C ILE A 99 -1.09 -3.42 -6.01
N ILE A 100 -0.18 -2.56 -6.49
CA ILE A 100 -0.45 -1.13 -6.62
C ILE A 100 -1.61 -0.84 -7.58
N ASP A 101 -1.72 -1.60 -8.67
CA ASP A 101 -2.80 -1.46 -9.66
C ASP A 101 -4.16 -1.82 -9.05
N VAL A 102 -4.18 -2.85 -8.18
CA VAL A 102 -5.39 -3.27 -7.47
C VAL A 102 -5.80 -2.22 -6.45
N ILE A 103 -4.85 -1.66 -5.70
CA ILE A 103 -5.11 -0.56 -4.76
C ILE A 103 -5.70 0.64 -5.50
N GLN A 104 -5.10 1.02 -6.64
CA GLN A 104 -5.55 2.14 -7.46
C GLN A 104 -6.98 1.96 -7.97
N ALA A 105 -7.35 0.74 -8.38
CA ALA A 105 -8.68 0.42 -8.89
C ALA A 105 -9.73 0.25 -7.77
N SER A 106 -9.34 -0.06 -6.53
CA SER A 106 -10.24 -0.43 -5.44
C SER A 106 -10.64 0.75 -4.52
N ARG A 107 -10.70 1.97 -5.06
CA ARG A 107 -10.97 3.19 -4.27
C ARG A 107 -12.31 3.15 -3.55
N GLU A 108 -13.33 2.59 -4.19
CA GLU A 108 -14.67 2.36 -3.64
C GLU A 108 -14.69 1.43 -2.41
N LEU A 109 -13.67 0.58 -2.27
CA LEU A 109 -13.48 -0.30 -1.11
C LEU A 109 -12.64 0.36 -0.01
N GLY A 110 -12.38 1.67 -0.11
CA GLY A 110 -11.57 2.44 0.84
C GLY A 110 -10.07 2.24 0.68
N MET A 111 -9.61 1.61 -0.40
CA MET A 111 -8.17 1.56 -0.72
C MET A 111 -7.73 2.87 -1.38
N GLN A 112 -6.46 3.21 -1.22
CA GLN A 112 -5.87 4.35 -1.91
C GLN A 112 -4.37 4.18 -2.05
N THR A 113 -3.82 4.63 -3.17
CA THR A 113 -2.36 4.70 -3.36
C THR A 113 -1.78 5.90 -2.63
N MET A 114 -0.46 5.89 -2.37
CA MET A 114 0.23 7.06 -1.84
C MET A 114 0.01 8.31 -2.72
N ASN A 115 0.03 8.16 -4.05
CA ASN A 115 -0.21 9.27 -4.97
C ASN A 115 -1.64 9.81 -4.90
N GLN A 116 -2.66 8.95 -4.75
CA GLN A 116 -4.04 9.39 -4.54
C GLN A 116 -4.20 10.14 -3.21
N SER A 117 -3.52 9.70 -2.15
CA SER A 117 -3.51 10.42 -0.88
C SER A 117 -2.85 11.79 -1.01
N LEU A 118 -1.72 11.88 -1.73
CA LEU A 118 -1.02 13.14 -1.98
C LEU A 118 -1.86 14.11 -2.83
N GLU A 119 -2.50 13.61 -3.89
CA GLU A 119 -3.43 14.37 -4.73
C GLU A 119 -4.53 15.02 -3.88
N MET A 120 -5.17 14.25 -2.99
CA MET A 120 -6.22 14.78 -2.12
C MET A 120 -5.72 15.84 -1.14
N LEU A 121 -4.52 15.67 -0.57
CA LEU A 121 -3.92 16.65 0.34
C LEU A 121 -3.59 17.97 -0.39
N VAL A 122 -3.10 17.89 -1.63
CA VAL A 122 -2.86 19.07 -2.48
C VAL A 122 -4.17 19.75 -2.85
N ALA A 123 -5.17 18.98 -3.31
CA ALA A 123 -6.48 19.52 -3.68
C ALA A 123 -7.20 20.20 -2.51
N SER A 124 -6.93 19.76 -1.27
CA SER A 124 -7.47 20.36 -0.04
C SER A 124 -6.66 21.57 0.45
N GLY A 125 -5.58 21.95 -0.23
CA GLY A 125 -4.69 23.06 0.17
C GLY A 125 -3.86 22.80 1.43
N LEU A 126 -3.82 21.54 1.90
CA LEU A 126 -3.15 21.16 3.15
C LEU A 126 -1.64 20.99 2.98
N ILE A 127 -1.19 20.61 1.78
CA ILE A 127 0.23 20.53 1.41
C ILE A 127 0.47 21.27 0.08
N THR A 128 1.71 21.67 -0.19
CA THR A 128 2.08 22.24 -1.49
C THR A 128 2.31 21.14 -2.54
N GLU A 129 2.10 21.45 -3.82
CA GLU A 129 2.44 20.53 -4.92
C GLU A 129 3.92 20.11 -4.87
N LYS A 130 4.83 21.05 -4.56
CA LYS A 130 6.25 20.75 -4.39
C LYS A 130 6.47 19.68 -3.32
N SER A 131 5.87 19.85 -2.13
CA SER A 131 5.99 18.88 -1.04
C SER A 131 5.38 17.53 -1.41
N ALA A 132 4.31 17.52 -2.19
CA ALA A 132 3.69 16.29 -2.68
C ALA A 132 4.60 15.54 -3.67
N LEU A 133 5.21 16.25 -4.62
CA LEU A 133 6.15 15.67 -5.60
C LEU A 133 7.42 15.12 -4.92
N GLU A 134 7.94 15.80 -3.90
CA GLU A 134 9.07 15.30 -3.09
C GLU A 134 8.72 14.02 -2.31
N ALA A 135 7.46 13.89 -1.88
CA ALA A 135 7.00 12.75 -1.11
C ALA A 135 6.56 11.55 -1.98
N SER A 136 6.25 11.77 -3.26
CA SER A 136 5.65 10.79 -4.15
C SER A 136 6.59 9.63 -4.53
N PRO A 137 6.11 8.37 -4.53
CA PRO A 137 6.86 7.25 -5.10
C PRO A 137 6.96 7.30 -6.63
N ASN A 138 6.03 8.00 -7.31
CA ASN A 138 6.07 8.25 -8.74
C ASN A 138 5.64 9.70 -9.02
N PRO A 139 6.59 10.67 -8.97
CA PRO A 139 6.31 12.09 -9.12
C PRO A 139 5.74 12.46 -10.50
N GLU A 140 6.10 11.70 -11.54
CA GLU A 140 5.62 11.94 -12.90
C GLU A 140 4.12 11.66 -13.01
N ALA A 141 3.69 10.48 -12.55
CA ALA A 141 2.27 10.13 -12.52
C ALA A 141 1.44 11.08 -11.65
N LEU A 142 1.99 11.54 -10.52
CA LEU A 142 1.33 12.53 -9.68
C LEU A 142 1.18 13.87 -10.42
N ARG A 143 2.23 14.35 -11.11
CA ARG A 143 2.17 15.61 -11.87
C ARG A 143 1.11 15.58 -12.97
N MET A 144 1.00 14.46 -13.70
CA MET A 144 -0.04 14.27 -14.71
C MET A 144 -1.44 14.38 -14.10
N THR A 145 -1.64 13.70 -12.96
CA THR A 145 -2.91 13.71 -12.23
C THR A 145 -3.28 15.12 -11.75
N LEU A 146 -2.32 15.86 -11.18
CA LEU A 146 -2.52 17.24 -10.70
C LEU A 146 -2.79 18.23 -11.83
N SER A 147 -2.25 17.98 -13.01
CA SER A 147 -2.50 18.80 -14.22
C SER A 147 -3.88 18.54 -14.85
N GLY A 148 -4.71 17.68 -14.25
CA GLY A 148 -6.04 17.33 -14.75
C GLY A 148 -6.03 16.27 -15.87
N ILE A 149 -4.88 15.68 -16.18
CA ILE A 149 -4.75 14.60 -17.17
C ILE A 149 -4.96 13.27 -16.44
N ARG A 150 -6.18 12.74 -16.49
CA ARG A 150 -6.48 11.38 -16.03
C ARG A 150 -6.42 10.43 -17.21
N PHE A 151 -5.44 9.52 -17.23
CA PHE A 151 -5.51 8.36 -18.11
C PHE A 151 -6.57 7.41 -17.56
N GLN A 152 -7.74 7.33 -18.22
CA GLN A 152 -8.54 6.12 -18.16
C GLN A 152 -7.73 5.04 -18.88
N SER A 153 -7.27 4.03 -18.15
CA SER A 153 -6.78 2.82 -18.78
C SER A 153 -7.98 2.10 -19.38
N ASP A 154 -8.19 2.31 -20.67
CA ASP A 154 -9.11 1.54 -21.51
C ASP A 154 -8.84 0.05 -21.31
N ARG A 155 -9.71 -0.63 -20.55
CA ARG A 155 -9.97 -2.05 -20.76
C ARG A 155 -11.19 -2.14 -21.66
N GLY A 156 -10.93 -2.58 -22.89
CA GLY A 156 -11.91 -2.79 -23.94
C GLY A 156 -13.13 -3.57 -23.45
N GLY A 157 -14.28 -2.93 -23.56
CA GLY A 157 -15.56 -3.60 -23.76
C GLY A 157 -15.98 -3.33 -25.19
N ILE A 158 -15.84 -4.34 -26.06
CA ILE A 158 -16.56 -4.34 -27.33
C ILE A 158 -18.04 -4.49 -26.97
N VAL A 159 -18.79 -3.41 -27.14
CA VAL A 159 -20.25 -3.45 -27.27
C VAL A 159 -20.52 -3.34 -28.76
N GLY A 160 -21.09 -4.40 -29.34
CA GLY A 160 -21.44 -4.49 -30.77
C GLY A 160 -21.13 -5.85 -31.34
#